data_AF-A0A5Q4GHK6-F1
#
_entry.id   AF-A0A5Q4GHK6-F1
#
_cell.length_a   1.000
_cell.length_b   1.000
_cell.length_c   1.000
_cell.angle_alpha   90.00
_cell.angle_beta   90.00
_cell.angle_gamma   90.00
#
_symmetry.space_group_name_H-M   'P 1'
#
loop_
_entity.id
_entity.type
_entity.pdbx_description
1 polymer ?
#
loop_
_entity_poly.entity_id
_entity_poly.type
_entity_poly.pdbx_seq_one_letter_code
_entity_poly.pdbx_strand_id
1 'polypeptide(L)'
;MELWTIPAAELLEAGDVGLIPWVPLTDCADPPEKVMERCRDVIEQNAPPGEKANLLAVTQVLAYLRYNDVGLLTILGGRQVMLESPLIDEIVMAKALATAQRGIRTVLEARFGDIPAELIEQIESVDQEEQLQSLTWTAAACPDLDAFRRAVARSGRDVR
;
A
#
# COMPACT_ATOMS: atom_id res chain seq x y z
N MET A 1 -8.41 28.92 -1.56
CA MET A 1 -9.75 28.28 -1.55
C MET A 1 -9.68 27.17 -0.52
N GLU A 2 -10.65 27.11 0.39
CA GLU A 2 -10.70 26.13 1.48
C GLU A 2 -11.73 25.05 1.12
N LEU A 3 -11.33 23.78 1.03
CA LEU A 3 -12.25 22.72 0.58
C LEU A 3 -13.46 22.56 1.50
N TRP A 4 -13.28 22.70 2.81
CA TRP A 4 -14.33 22.54 3.83
C TRP A 4 -15.38 23.67 3.83
N THR A 5 -15.23 24.70 2.99
CA THR A 5 -16.25 25.74 2.80
C THR A 5 -17.03 25.58 1.51
N ILE A 6 -16.62 24.64 0.64
CA ILE A 6 -17.29 24.38 -0.64
C ILE A 6 -18.43 23.40 -0.37
N PRO A 7 -19.65 23.64 -0.83
CA PRO A 7 -20.72 22.66 -0.78
C PRO A 7 -20.40 21.42 -1.61
N ALA A 8 -20.57 20.22 -1.03
CA ALA A 8 -20.35 18.94 -1.72
C ALA A 8 -21.10 18.83 -3.06
N ALA A 9 -22.29 19.43 -3.14
CA ALA A 9 -23.12 19.46 -4.35
C ALA A 9 -22.40 20.11 -5.54
N GLU A 10 -21.59 21.16 -5.30
CA GLU A 10 -20.87 21.85 -6.38
C GLU A 10 -19.89 20.92 -7.11
N LEU A 11 -19.21 20.03 -6.38
CA LEU A 11 -18.29 19.06 -6.97
C LEU A 11 -19.03 17.88 -7.62
N LEU A 12 -20.11 17.41 -7.00
CA LEU A 12 -20.93 16.31 -7.53
C LEU A 12 -21.63 16.69 -8.84
N GLU A 13 -22.05 17.95 -8.97
CA GLU A 13 -22.79 18.46 -10.14
C GLU A 13 -21.89 19.00 -11.25
N ALA A 14 -20.59 19.17 -10.99
CA ALA A 14 -19.63 19.70 -11.97
C ALA A 14 -19.45 18.81 -13.21
N GLY A 15 -19.88 17.55 -13.16
CA GLY A 15 -19.75 16.60 -14.27
C GLY A 15 -18.31 16.12 -14.52
N ASP A 16 -17.38 16.47 -13.64
CA ASP A 16 -15.98 16.02 -13.67
C ASP A 16 -15.75 14.96 -12.58
N VAL A 17 -15.63 13.70 -13.01
CA VAL A 17 -15.40 12.56 -12.10
C VAL A 17 -14.08 12.67 -11.33
N GLY A 18 -13.10 13.43 -11.85
CA GLY A 18 -11.84 13.72 -11.18
C GLY A 18 -11.99 14.60 -9.93
N LEU A 19 -13.13 15.26 -9.76
CA LEU A 19 -13.44 16.06 -8.57
C LEU A 19 -14.00 15.23 -7.41
N ILE A 20 -14.55 14.04 -7.70
CA ILE A 20 -15.24 13.21 -6.71
C ILE A 20 -14.35 12.83 -5.51
N PRO A 21 -13.05 12.52 -5.68
CA PRO A 21 -12.17 12.27 -4.54
C PRO A 21 -12.13 13.37 -3.48
N TRP A 22 -12.40 14.62 -3.86
CA TRP A 22 -12.36 15.76 -2.95
C TRP A 22 -13.66 15.94 -2.14
N VAL A 23 -14.77 15.38 -2.61
CA VAL A 23 -16.10 15.51 -1.96
C VAL A 23 -16.09 15.15 -0.46
N PRO A 24 -15.41 14.09 0.02
CA PRO A 24 -15.34 13.79 1.46
C PRO A 24 -14.74 14.90 2.33
N LEU A 25 -13.98 15.83 1.74
CA LEU A 25 -13.33 16.94 2.43
C LEU A 25 -14.13 18.25 2.38
N THR A 26 -15.27 18.26 1.69
CA THR A 26 -16.13 19.43 1.49
C THR A 26 -17.15 19.63 2.60
N ASP A 27 -17.88 20.75 2.57
CA ASP A 27 -19.05 20.96 3.43
C ASP A 27 -20.20 20.06 2.98
N CYS A 28 -20.58 19.11 3.84
CA CYS A 28 -21.66 18.19 3.56
C CYS A 28 -22.57 18.01 4.78
N ALA A 29 -23.85 18.30 4.60
CA ALA A 29 -24.87 18.11 5.63
C ALA A 29 -25.35 16.65 5.74
N ASP A 30 -25.08 15.82 4.74
CA ASP A 30 -25.48 14.41 4.73
C ASP A 30 -24.56 13.55 5.63
N PRO A 31 -25.08 12.44 6.18
CA PRO A 31 -24.26 11.45 6.88
C PRO A 31 -23.11 10.93 5.99
N PRO A 32 -21.90 10.69 6.54
CA PRO A 32 -20.72 10.27 5.77
C PRO A 32 -20.97 9.07 4.87
N GLU A 33 -21.78 8.09 5.31
CA GLU A 33 -22.14 6.91 4.54
C GLU A 33 -22.82 7.27 3.23
N LYS A 34 -23.81 8.18 3.29
CA LYS A 34 -24.53 8.65 2.09
C LYS A 34 -23.62 9.42 1.15
N VAL A 35 -22.67 10.18 1.70
CA VAL A 35 -21.67 10.88 0.88
C VAL A 35 -20.80 9.87 0.14
N MET A 36 -20.34 8.81 0.81
CA MET A 36 -19.52 7.76 0.19
C MET A 36 -20.30 6.97 -0.86
N GLU A 37 -21.57 6.64 -0.61
CA GLU A 37 -22.45 5.97 -1.57
C GLU A 37 -22.57 6.79 -2.85
N ARG A 38 -22.86 8.10 -2.73
CA ARG A 38 -22.93 9.00 -3.89
C ARG A 38 -21.60 9.10 -4.63
N CYS A 39 -20.48 9.23 -3.91
CA CYS A 39 -19.16 9.27 -4.54
C CYS A 39 -18.89 7.99 -5.33
N ARG A 40 -19.21 6.83 -4.76
CA ARG A 40 -19.08 5.54 -5.46
C ARG A 40 -19.94 5.51 -6.71
N ASP A 41 -21.22 5.86 -6.60
CA ASP A 41 -22.14 5.81 -7.73
C ASP A 41 -21.66 6.67 -8.89
N VAL A 42 -21.18 7.89 -8.62
CA VAL A 42 -20.65 8.77 -9.66
C VAL A 42 -19.38 8.19 -10.30
N ILE A 43 -18.45 7.64 -9.50
CA ILE A 43 -17.23 7.02 -10.03
C ILE A 43 -17.55 5.77 -10.86
N GLU A 44 -18.41 4.89 -10.37
CA GLU A 44 -18.82 3.65 -11.05
C GLU A 44 -19.49 3.93 -12.41
N GLN A 45 -20.30 5.00 -12.48
CA GLN A 45 -21.03 5.36 -13.69
C GLN A 45 -20.16 6.11 -14.72
N ASN A 46 -19.22 6.94 -14.27
CA ASN A 46 -18.57 7.93 -15.13
C ASN A 46 -17.06 7.78 -15.26
N ALA A 47 -16.41 6.90 -14.50
CA ALA A 47 -14.96 6.73 -14.58
C ALA A 47 -14.52 6.19 -15.96
N PRO A 48 -13.47 6.77 -16.57
CA PRO A 48 -12.85 6.21 -17.74
C PRO A 48 -12.33 4.78 -17.49
N PRO A 49 -12.25 3.93 -18.54
CA PRO A 49 -11.63 2.62 -18.44
C PRO A 49 -10.21 2.71 -17.87
N GLY A 50 -9.93 1.94 -16.82
CA GLY A 50 -8.62 1.91 -16.15
C GLY A 50 -8.43 2.94 -15.03
N GLU A 51 -9.31 3.93 -14.88
CA GLU A 51 -9.17 4.96 -13.83
C GLU A 51 -10.02 4.69 -12.59
N LYS A 52 -11.08 3.88 -12.72
CA LYS A 52 -12.03 3.58 -11.64
C LYS A 52 -11.36 3.15 -10.33
N ALA A 53 -10.43 2.19 -10.37
CA ALA A 53 -9.76 1.69 -9.17
C ALA A 53 -8.97 2.79 -8.46
N ASN A 54 -8.26 3.62 -9.23
CA ASN A 54 -7.51 4.76 -8.69
C ASN A 54 -8.44 5.79 -8.06
N LEU A 55 -9.54 6.17 -8.74
CA LEU A 55 -10.53 7.12 -8.23
C LEU A 55 -11.17 6.64 -6.92
N LEU A 56 -11.57 5.37 -6.84
CA LEU A 56 -12.09 4.78 -5.62
C LEU A 56 -11.02 4.71 -4.51
N ALA A 57 -9.78 4.36 -4.84
CA ALA A 57 -8.68 4.30 -3.87
C ALA A 57 -8.33 5.68 -3.30
N VAL A 58 -8.22 6.73 -4.12
CA VAL A 58 -7.93 8.08 -3.62
C VAL A 58 -9.11 8.65 -2.83
N THR A 59 -10.35 8.37 -3.24
CA THR A 59 -11.55 8.79 -2.47
C THR A 59 -11.56 8.15 -1.08
N GLN A 60 -11.18 6.87 -0.97
CA GLN A 60 -11.00 6.17 0.31
C GLN A 60 -9.96 6.84 1.20
N VAL A 61 -8.79 7.20 0.63
CA VAL A 61 -7.74 7.90 1.39
C VAL A 61 -8.24 9.23 1.92
N LEU A 62 -8.85 10.07 1.08
CA LEU A 62 -9.32 11.39 1.48
C LEU A 62 -10.49 11.32 2.47
N ALA A 63 -11.42 10.37 2.29
CA ALA A 63 -12.47 10.11 3.29
C ALA A 63 -11.88 9.69 4.64
N TYR A 64 -10.88 8.81 4.65
CA TYR A 64 -10.22 8.38 5.87
C TYR A 64 -9.52 9.52 6.60
N LEU A 65 -8.90 10.46 5.86
CA LEU A 65 -8.28 11.66 6.47
C LEU A 65 -9.29 12.52 7.23
N ARG A 66 -10.56 12.58 6.79
CA ARG A 66 -11.61 13.38 7.44
C ARG A 66 -12.32 12.66 8.58
N TYR A 67 -12.68 11.40 8.36
CA TYR A 67 -13.57 10.66 9.24
C TYR A 67 -12.87 9.63 10.11
N ASN A 68 -11.68 9.16 9.70
CA ASN A 68 -10.88 8.14 10.39
C ASN A 68 -11.68 6.86 10.72
N ASP A 69 -12.60 6.49 9.82
CA ASP A 69 -13.47 5.32 9.97
C ASP A 69 -13.26 4.32 8.83
N VAL A 70 -12.85 3.11 9.20
CA VAL A 70 -12.61 2.00 8.27
C VAL A 70 -13.93 1.44 7.71
N GLY A 71 -15.05 1.58 8.43
CA GLY A 71 -16.37 1.16 7.98
C GLY A 71 -16.78 1.85 6.68
N LEU A 72 -16.50 3.16 6.57
CA LEU A 72 -16.78 3.95 5.37
C LEU A 72 -16.00 3.48 4.14
N LEU A 73 -14.82 2.89 4.33
CA LEU A 73 -14.00 2.41 3.21
C LEU A 73 -14.68 1.24 2.49
N THR A 74 -15.41 0.40 3.22
CA THR A 74 -16.15 -0.72 2.61
C THR A 74 -17.20 -0.26 1.60
N ILE A 75 -17.79 0.92 1.82
CA ILE A 75 -18.74 1.54 0.90
C ILE A 75 -18.07 1.83 -0.44
N LEU A 76 -16.79 2.19 -0.46
CA LEU A 76 -16.00 2.48 -1.66
C LEU A 76 -15.24 1.25 -2.21
N GLY A 77 -15.58 0.05 -1.73
CA GLY A 77 -14.96 -1.21 -2.16
C GLY A 77 -13.81 -1.70 -1.27
N GLY A 78 -13.42 -0.91 -0.28
CA GLY A 78 -12.49 -1.31 0.78
C GLY A 78 -11.09 -1.66 0.28
N ARG A 79 -10.41 -2.48 1.09
CA ARG A 79 -9.03 -2.93 0.85
C ARG A 79 -8.84 -3.56 -0.53
N GLN A 80 -9.82 -4.29 -1.05
CA GLN A 80 -9.69 -4.95 -2.35
C GLN A 80 -9.47 -3.93 -3.47
N VAL A 81 -10.33 -2.92 -3.55
CA VAL A 81 -10.20 -1.86 -4.56
C VAL A 81 -8.95 -1.01 -4.33
N MET A 82 -8.55 -0.79 -3.07
CA MET A 82 -7.29 -0.10 -2.79
C MET A 82 -6.08 -0.83 -3.38
N LEU A 83 -6.03 -2.17 -3.29
CA LEU A 83 -4.94 -2.98 -3.85
C LEU A 83 -4.97 -3.08 -5.38
N GLU A 84 -6.08 -2.75 -6.03
CA GLU A 84 -6.15 -2.64 -7.49
C GLU A 84 -5.50 -1.35 -8.01
N SER A 85 -5.19 -0.38 -7.13
CA SER A 85 -4.40 0.80 -7.49
C SER A 85 -2.91 0.44 -7.57
N PRO A 86 -2.24 0.65 -8.73
CA PRO A 86 -0.84 0.30 -8.89
C PRO A 86 0.08 0.97 -7.86
N LEU A 87 -0.20 2.22 -7.49
CA LEU A 87 0.59 2.93 -6.48
C LEU A 87 0.46 2.31 -5.09
N ILE A 88 -0.76 1.95 -4.69
CA ILE A 88 -0.99 1.35 -3.37
C ILE A 88 -0.41 -0.06 -3.33
N ASP A 89 -0.56 -0.83 -4.41
CA ASP A 89 0.05 -2.16 -4.54
C ASP A 89 1.58 -2.10 -4.40
N GLU A 90 2.22 -1.15 -5.10
CA GLU A 90 3.67 -0.91 -5.00
C GLU A 90 4.10 -0.58 -3.57
N ILE A 91 3.38 0.31 -2.87
CA ILE A 91 3.67 0.66 -1.48
C ILE A 91 3.52 -0.55 -0.55
N VAL A 92 2.47 -1.35 -0.75
CA VAL A 92 2.22 -2.56 0.05
C VAL A 92 3.31 -3.60 -0.19
N MET A 93 3.70 -3.83 -1.44
CA MET A 93 4.78 -4.74 -1.82
C MET A 93 6.11 -4.30 -1.24
N ALA A 94 6.48 -3.01 -1.39
CA ALA A 94 7.71 -2.46 -0.81
C ALA A 94 7.77 -2.67 0.71
N LYS A 95 6.63 -2.47 1.41
CA LYS A 95 6.53 -2.73 2.85
C LYS A 95 6.65 -4.22 3.20
N ALA A 96 6.11 -5.11 2.37
CA ALA A 96 6.22 -6.55 2.55
C ALA A 96 7.68 -7.01 2.43
N LEU A 97 8.38 -6.57 1.38
CA LEU A 97 9.81 -6.84 1.16
C LEU A 97 10.65 -6.34 2.35
N ALA A 98 10.48 -5.07 2.75
CA ALA A 98 11.19 -4.49 3.89
C ALA A 98 10.92 -5.25 5.21
N THR A 99 9.71 -5.79 5.37
CA THR A 99 9.35 -6.59 6.55
C THR A 99 10.04 -7.96 6.53
N ALA A 100 10.09 -8.62 5.38
CA ALA A 100 10.80 -9.89 5.23
C ALA A 100 12.31 -9.73 5.43
N GLN A 101 12.92 -8.69 4.83
CA GLN A 101 14.33 -8.33 5.03
C GLN A 101 14.64 -8.08 6.52
N ARG A 102 13.79 -7.31 7.21
CA ARG A 102 13.94 -7.09 8.66
C ARG A 102 13.82 -8.40 9.43
N GLY A 103 12.86 -9.26 9.08
CA GLY A 103 12.67 -10.57 9.71
C GLY A 103 13.92 -11.46 9.60
N ILE A 104 14.54 -11.51 8.43
CA ILE A 104 15.81 -12.21 8.21
C ILE A 104 16.89 -11.70 9.17
N ARG A 105 17.06 -10.37 9.26
CA ARG A 105 18.04 -9.77 10.17
C ARG A 105 17.76 -10.14 11.62
N THR A 106 16.52 -10.03 12.07
CA THR A 106 16.13 -10.38 13.43
C THR A 106 16.45 -11.84 13.76
N VAL A 107 16.24 -12.77 12.82
CA VAL A 107 16.62 -14.18 13.02
C VAL A 107 18.14 -14.35 13.13
N LEU A 108 18.90 -13.72 12.24
CA LEU A 108 20.36 -13.81 12.25
C LEU A 108 20.97 -13.17 13.50
N GLU A 109 20.47 -12.00 13.91
CA GLU A 109 20.85 -11.29 15.14
C GLU A 109 20.60 -12.17 16.37
N ALA A 110 19.42 -12.80 16.45
CA ALA A 110 19.08 -13.68 17.54
C ALA A 110 19.99 -14.92 17.64
N ARG A 111 20.53 -15.40 16.50
CA ARG A 111 21.36 -16.61 16.44
C ARG A 111 22.84 -16.34 16.61
N PHE A 112 23.34 -15.23 16.04
CA PHE A 112 24.76 -14.99 15.87
C PHE A 112 25.24 -13.67 16.51
N GLY A 113 24.34 -12.85 17.04
CA GLY A 113 24.66 -11.52 17.55
C GLY A 113 24.82 -10.51 16.42
N ASP A 114 25.76 -9.58 16.57
CA ASP A 114 25.92 -8.46 15.63
C ASP A 114 26.15 -8.94 14.19
N ILE A 115 25.36 -8.41 13.26
CA ILE A 115 25.49 -8.69 11.83
C ILE A 115 26.37 -7.63 11.18
N PRO A 116 27.36 -8.01 10.36
CA PRO A 116 28.15 -7.05 9.58
C PRO A 116 27.27 -6.17 8.68
N ALA A 117 27.55 -4.86 8.63
CA ALA A 117 26.79 -3.89 7.83
C ALA A 117 26.68 -4.28 6.34
N GLU A 118 27.76 -4.81 5.77
CA GLU A 118 27.79 -5.31 4.39
C GLU A 118 26.76 -6.42 4.13
N LEU A 119 26.50 -7.28 5.12
CA LEU A 119 25.50 -8.34 4.99
C LEU A 119 24.08 -7.78 5.13
N ILE A 120 23.88 -6.73 5.93
CA ILE A 120 22.62 -6.00 6.03
C ILE A 120 22.27 -5.38 4.67
N GLU A 121 23.21 -4.68 4.03
CA GLU A 121 23.03 -4.08 2.71
C GLU A 121 22.70 -5.15 1.65
N GLN A 122 23.38 -6.30 1.70
CA GLN A 122 23.09 -7.41 0.80
C GLN A 122 21.66 -7.95 0.97
N ILE A 123 21.17 -8.09 2.21
CA ILE A 123 19.79 -8.51 2.48
C ILE A 123 18.80 -7.45 1.96
N GLU A 124 19.08 -6.16 2.20
CA GLU A 124 18.22 -5.05 1.77
C GLU A 124 18.16 -4.87 0.24
N SER A 125 19.19 -5.34 -0.48
CA SER A 125 19.22 -5.33 -1.95
C SER A 125 18.37 -6.41 -2.62
N VAL A 126 17.86 -7.39 -1.87
CA VAL A 126 17.01 -8.46 -2.43
C VAL A 126 15.58 -7.95 -2.55
N ASP A 127 15.09 -7.82 -3.78
CA ASP A 127 13.80 -7.23 -4.14
C ASP A 127 12.73 -8.25 -4.57
N GLN A 128 13.09 -9.55 -4.63
CA GLN A 128 12.17 -10.62 -4.98
C GLN A 128 11.62 -11.33 -3.74
N GLU A 129 10.29 -11.37 -3.62
CA GLU A 129 9.60 -12.00 -2.48
C GLU A 129 9.97 -13.49 -2.31
N GLU A 130 10.01 -14.26 -3.40
CA GLU A 130 10.37 -15.68 -3.37
C GLU A 130 11.79 -15.91 -2.83
N GLN A 131 12.72 -15.03 -3.22
CA GLN A 131 14.09 -15.08 -2.73
C GLN A 131 14.17 -14.76 -1.24
N LEU A 132 13.46 -13.72 -0.79
CA LEU A 132 13.38 -13.38 0.64
C LEU A 132 12.74 -14.50 1.47
N GLN A 133 11.74 -15.20 0.93
CA GLN A 133 11.13 -16.36 1.60
C GLN A 133 12.15 -17.50 1.76
N SER A 134 12.89 -17.83 0.70
CA SER A 134 13.96 -18.85 0.75
C SER A 134 15.08 -18.46 1.73
N LEU A 135 15.47 -17.18 1.73
CA LEU A 135 16.46 -16.66 2.65
C LEU A 135 15.97 -16.67 4.11
N THR A 136 14.68 -16.49 4.35
CA THR A 136 14.11 -16.61 5.71
C THR A 136 14.33 -18.01 6.29
N TRP A 137 14.08 -19.06 5.51
CA TRP A 137 14.38 -20.43 5.91
C TRP A 137 15.88 -20.66 6.10
N THR A 138 16.69 -20.12 5.20
CA THR A 138 18.15 -20.24 5.29
C THR A 138 18.70 -19.55 6.54
N ALA A 139 18.18 -18.38 6.91
CA ALA A 139 18.58 -17.64 8.10
C ALA A 139 18.32 -18.43 9.38
N ALA A 140 17.25 -19.23 9.41
CA ALA A 140 16.92 -20.08 10.55
C ALA A 140 17.81 -21.33 10.67
N ALA A 141 18.31 -21.87 9.55
CA ALA A 141 18.98 -23.16 9.49
C ALA A 141 20.49 -23.11 9.23
N CYS A 142 21.03 -22.00 8.71
CA CYS A 142 22.45 -21.91 8.35
C CYS A 142 23.36 -22.13 9.56
N PRO A 143 24.54 -22.75 9.42
CA PRO A 143 25.44 -22.98 10.55
C PRO A 143 26.13 -21.70 11.06
N ASP A 144 26.35 -20.72 10.18
CA ASP A 144 27.08 -19.49 10.44
C ASP A 144 26.68 -18.37 9.45
N LEU A 145 27.16 -17.14 9.71
CA LEU A 145 26.92 -15.97 8.86
C LEU A 145 27.58 -16.08 7.47
N ASP A 146 28.69 -16.81 7.34
CA ASP A 146 29.37 -16.98 6.04
C ASP A 146 28.56 -17.89 5.11
N ALA A 147 27.94 -18.94 5.65
CA ALA A 147 27.01 -19.80 4.94
C ALA A 147 25.78 -19.03 4.47
N PHE A 148 25.26 -18.13 5.31
CA PHE A 148 24.18 -17.24 4.93
C PHE A 148 24.61 -16.26 3.82
N ARG A 149 25.76 -15.61 3.96
CA ARG A 149 26.31 -14.69 2.94
C ARG A 149 26.44 -15.36 1.57
N ARG A 150 26.90 -16.62 1.53
CA ARG A 150 26.95 -17.42 0.29
C ARG A 150 25.57 -17.72 -0.31
N ALA A 151 24.51 -17.79 0.50
CA ALA A 151 23.15 -17.95 0.02
C ALA A 151 22.62 -16.66 -0.61
N VAL A 152 22.77 -15.53 0.08
CA VAL A 152 22.37 -14.20 -0.46
C VAL A 152 23.07 -13.89 -1.78
N ALA A 153 24.37 -14.15 -1.87
CA ALA A 153 25.16 -13.93 -3.09
C ALA A 153 24.78 -14.85 -4.27
N ARG A 154 24.02 -15.93 -4.03
CA ARG A 154 23.45 -16.79 -5.08
C ARG A 154 22.09 -16.26 -5.53
N SER A 155 21.24 -15.84 -4.59
CA SER A 155 19.95 -15.22 -4.88
C SER A 155 20.08 -13.97 -5.76
N GLY A 156 21.12 -13.15 -5.54
CA GLY A 156 21.39 -11.97 -6.37
C GLY A 156 21.96 -12.23 -7.78
N ARG A 157 22.27 -13.49 -8.16
CA ARG A 157 22.84 -13.84 -9.48
C ARG A 157 21.83 -14.34 -10.49
N ASP A 158 20.65 -14.80 -10.07
CA ASP A 158 19.60 -15.30 -10.98
C ASP A 158 18.84 -14.18 -11.73
N VAL A 159 19.35 -12.94 -11.68
CA VAL A 159 18.73 -11.73 -12.25
C VAL A 159 19.64 -11.02 -13.28
N ARG A 160 20.74 -11.65 -13.72
CA ARG A 160 21.60 -11.11 -14.80
C ARG A 160 21.60 -11.97 -16.05
#